data_AF-A0A8F5RJF0-F1
#
_entry.id   AF-A0A8F5RJF0-F1
#
_cell.length_a   1.000
_cell.length_b   1.000
_cell.length_c   1.000
_cell.angle_alpha   90.00
_cell.angle_beta   90.00
_cell.angle_gamma   90.00
#
_symmetry.space_group_name_H-M   'P 1'
#
loop_
_entity.id
_entity.type
_entity.pdbx_description
1 polymer ?
#
loop_
_entity_poly.entity_id
_entity_poly.type
_entity_poly.pdbx_seq_one_letter_code
_entity_poly.pdbx_strand_id
1 'polypeptide(L)'
;MLTPAQKHFQQVMARRAGLETGEETLVERTAHEQILHRLRLAQSRLKGIQSKAAKAIAKKEQLPEFEGWIEGTLDSDNGRPDEVITTLMVWAVDCGDLSLALRIGEYVVRHNLSLSDNFGRDAATVLTEEICNPLLTLAGTDPDADLSAYIAPLDTLQGIVNDCDMPDEVRAKLCKARAFSRRALTDPQTQALSLKLLREAMHLNPNAGVKREIATLTRALKKLPPEPGDEATTTDQDAALEDTRDNAPTKAPTCKAATRKPATGKAKTTRRAAKK
;
A
#
# COMPACT_ATOMS: atom_id res chain seq x y z
N MET A 1 15.05 -26.78 9.79
CA MET A 1 16.17 -26.09 9.13
C MET A 1 16.68 -26.98 8.02
N LEU A 2 16.74 -26.45 6.80
CA LEU A 2 17.29 -27.12 5.63
C LEU A 2 18.79 -27.37 5.78
N THR A 3 19.29 -28.45 5.19
CA THR A 3 20.74 -28.62 5.02
C THR A 3 21.27 -27.66 3.95
N PRO A 4 22.56 -27.29 3.98
CA PRO A 4 23.15 -26.43 2.95
C PRO A 4 22.95 -26.96 1.52
N ALA A 5 23.02 -28.28 1.34
CA ALA A 5 22.77 -28.93 0.06
C ALA A 5 21.30 -28.80 -0.40
N GLN A 6 20.34 -28.94 0.52
CA GLN A 6 18.92 -28.76 0.20
C GLN A 6 18.60 -27.31 -0.17
N LYS A 7 19.16 -26.34 0.56
CA LYS A 7 19.01 -24.91 0.26
C LYS A 7 19.60 -24.58 -1.11
N HIS A 8 20.83 -25.01 -1.38
CA HIS A 8 21.48 -24.82 -2.67
C HIS A 8 20.71 -25.47 -3.82
N PHE A 9 20.21 -26.70 -3.62
CA PHE A 9 19.37 -27.37 -4.61
C PHE A 9 18.11 -26.55 -4.90
N GLN A 10 17.36 -26.12 -3.88
CA GLN A 10 16.17 -25.27 -4.07
C GLN A 10 16.52 -23.99 -4.85
N GLN A 11 17.62 -23.32 -4.49
CA GLN A 11 18.07 -22.09 -5.15
C GLN A 11 18.41 -22.31 -6.63
N VAL A 12 19.16 -23.36 -6.94
CA VAL A 12 19.51 -23.69 -8.33
C VAL A 12 18.28 -24.06 -9.15
N MET A 13 17.36 -24.84 -8.57
CA MET A 13 16.14 -25.26 -9.28
C MET A 13 15.19 -24.08 -9.53
N ALA A 14 14.97 -23.23 -8.53
CA ALA A 14 14.17 -22.01 -8.68
C ALA A 14 14.79 -21.07 -9.73
N ARG A 15 16.13 -20.93 -9.73
CA ARG A 15 16.82 -20.10 -10.72
C ARG A 15 16.65 -20.61 -12.15
N ARG A 16 16.67 -21.93 -12.33
CA ARG A 16 16.55 -22.58 -13.65
C ARG A 16 15.12 -22.62 -14.18
N ALA A 17 14.13 -22.65 -13.29
CA ALA A 17 12.72 -22.82 -13.63
C ALA A 17 12.16 -21.73 -14.58
N GLY A 18 12.86 -20.63 -14.87
CA GLY A 18 12.45 -19.65 -15.87
C GLY A 18 13.53 -19.24 -16.86
N LEU A 19 14.55 -20.08 -17.09
CA LEU A 19 15.46 -19.88 -18.21
C LEU A 19 14.73 -20.17 -19.52
N GLU A 20 14.83 -19.25 -20.49
CA GLU A 20 14.24 -19.35 -21.84
C GLU A 20 14.93 -20.40 -22.73
N THR A 21 15.25 -21.58 -22.18
CA THR A 21 15.71 -22.73 -22.97
C THR A 21 14.58 -23.43 -23.74
N GLY A 22 13.37 -22.85 -23.74
CA GLY A 22 12.21 -23.32 -24.52
C GLY A 22 11.44 -24.49 -23.89
N GLU A 23 12.08 -25.28 -23.02
CA GLU A 23 11.43 -26.39 -22.30
C GLU A 23 11.90 -26.47 -20.85
N GLU A 24 10.99 -26.32 -19.89
CA GLU A 24 11.25 -26.70 -18.50
C GLU A 24 11.60 -28.18 -18.42
N THR A 25 12.75 -28.48 -17.81
CA THR A 25 13.18 -29.87 -17.65
C THR A 25 12.25 -30.61 -16.68
N LEU A 26 12.11 -31.93 -16.83
CA LEU A 26 11.32 -32.75 -15.90
C LEU A 26 11.76 -32.56 -14.43
N VAL A 27 13.08 -32.35 -14.23
CA VAL A 27 13.66 -32.12 -12.90
C VAL A 27 13.20 -30.78 -12.33
N GLU A 28 13.14 -29.71 -13.13
CA GLU A 28 12.62 -28.40 -12.71
C GLU A 28 11.15 -28.46 -12.33
N ARG A 29 10.33 -29.11 -13.16
CA ARG A 29 8.89 -29.32 -12.88
C ARG A 29 8.69 -30.08 -11.58
N THR A 30 9.44 -31.17 -11.38
CA THR A 30 9.38 -31.95 -10.15
C THR A 30 9.83 -31.13 -8.94
N ALA A 31 10.85 -30.28 -9.06
CA ALA A 31 11.29 -29.40 -7.97
C ALA A 31 10.24 -28.35 -7.60
N HIS A 32 9.60 -27.74 -8.60
CA HIS A 32 8.48 -26.81 -8.39
C HIS A 32 7.28 -27.52 -7.71
N GLU A 33 6.91 -28.71 -8.17
CA GLU A 33 5.85 -29.51 -7.55
C GLU A 33 6.16 -29.88 -6.10
N GLN A 34 7.43 -30.19 -5.79
CA GLN A 34 7.86 -30.48 -4.42
C GLN A 34 7.73 -29.28 -3.50
N ILE A 35 8.15 -28.09 -3.94
CA ILE A 35 8.04 -26.88 -3.11
C ILE A 35 6.57 -26.47 -2.93
N LEU A 36 5.75 -26.62 -3.98
CA LEU A 36 4.31 -26.38 -3.91
C LEU A 36 3.62 -27.38 -2.97
N HIS A 37 4.01 -28.66 -3.01
CA HIS A 37 3.54 -29.66 -2.06
C HIS A 37 3.90 -29.31 -0.61
N ARG A 38 5.14 -28.86 -0.38
CA ARG A 38 5.58 -28.38 0.95
C ARG A 38 4.74 -27.19 1.41
N LEU A 39 4.47 -26.23 0.54
CA LEU A 39 3.59 -25.10 0.85
C LEU A 39 2.19 -25.58 1.26
N ARG A 40 1.59 -26.52 0.51
CA ARG A 40 0.26 -27.07 0.83
C ARG A 40 0.23 -27.80 2.17
N LEU A 41 1.28 -28.55 2.51
CA LEU A 41 1.40 -29.19 3.83
C LEU A 41 1.47 -28.13 4.95
N ALA A 42 2.26 -27.08 4.76
CA ALA A 42 2.36 -25.98 5.72
C ALA A 42 1.01 -25.24 5.86
N GLN A 43 0.34 -24.93 4.76
CA GLN A 43 -1.01 -24.34 4.76
C GLN A 43 -2.04 -25.23 5.49
N SER A 44 -1.99 -26.55 5.29
CA SER A 44 -2.87 -27.50 5.99
C SER A 44 -2.66 -27.45 7.51
N ARG A 45 -1.41 -27.39 7.97
CA ARG A 45 -1.10 -27.22 9.41
C ARG A 45 -1.66 -25.90 9.94
N LEU A 46 -1.52 -24.82 9.20
CA LEU A 46 -2.04 -23.50 9.59
C LEU A 46 -3.57 -23.46 9.67
N LYS A 47 -4.30 -24.28 8.90
CA LYS A 47 -5.78 -24.37 8.98
C LYS A 47 -6.27 -24.87 10.34
N GLY A 48 -5.46 -25.66 11.06
CA GLY A 48 -5.78 -26.14 12.41
C GLY A 48 -5.66 -25.07 13.50
N ILE A 49 -5.02 -23.94 13.21
CA ILE A 49 -4.81 -22.84 14.17
C ILE A 49 -5.92 -21.80 13.95
N GLN A 50 -6.55 -21.33 15.03
CA GLN A 50 -7.57 -20.28 14.94
C GLN A 50 -6.97 -18.87 15.09
N SER A 51 -6.06 -18.69 16.06
CA SER A 51 -5.46 -17.39 16.36
C SER A 51 -4.55 -16.91 15.23
N LYS A 52 -4.75 -15.65 14.79
CA LYS A 52 -3.88 -14.98 13.82
C LYS A 52 -2.44 -14.83 14.34
N ALA A 53 -2.28 -14.46 15.61
CA ALA A 53 -0.96 -14.34 16.23
C ALA A 53 -0.23 -15.70 16.28
N ALA A 54 -0.94 -16.78 16.63
CA ALA A 54 -0.34 -18.11 16.61
C ALA A 54 0.01 -18.59 15.19
N LYS A 55 -0.81 -18.23 14.19
CA LYS A 55 -0.47 -18.48 12.77
C LYS A 55 0.78 -17.70 12.35
N ALA A 56 0.94 -16.45 12.78
CA ALA A 56 2.12 -15.64 12.47
C ALA A 56 3.40 -16.29 13.02
N ILE A 57 3.36 -16.79 14.25
CA ILE A 57 4.49 -17.53 14.84
C ILE A 57 4.79 -18.80 14.02
N ALA A 58 3.77 -19.61 13.73
CA ALA A 58 3.94 -20.83 12.94
C ALA A 58 4.48 -20.55 11.53
N LYS A 59 3.99 -19.50 10.85
CA LYS A 59 4.52 -19.07 9.54
C LYS A 59 6.00 -18.71 9.64
N LYS A 60 6.39 -17.96 10.68
CA LYS A 60 7.78 -17.55 10.92
C LYS A 60 8.72 -18.75 11.09
N GLU A 61 8.25 -19.81 11.75
CA GLU A 61 9.00 -21.06 11.89
C GLU A 61 9.13 -21.85 10.58
N GLN A 62 8.17 -21.70 9.64
CA GLN A 62 8.19 -22.38 8.35
C GLN A 62 8.97 -21.63 7.26
N LEU A 63 9.02 -20.28 7.30
CA LEU A 63 9.70 -19.46 6.28
C LEU A 63 11.13 -19.92 5.94
N PRO A 64 12.00 -20.32 6.90
CA PRO A 64 13.34 -20.81 6.59
C PRO A 64 13.37 -22.04 5.67
N GLU A 65 12.30 -22.84 5.60
CA GLU A 65 12.22 -24.02 4.73
C GLU A 65 11.99 -23.67 3.24
N PHE A 66 11.78 -22.39 2.94
CA PHE A 66 11.58 -21.85 1.60
C PHE A 66 12.70 -20.89 1.18
N GLU A 67 13.68 -20.63 2.05
CA GLU A 67 14.72 -19.62 1.81
C GLU A 67 15.47 -19.87 0.50
N GLY A 68 15.85 -21.13 0.22
CA GLY A 68 16.51 -21.48 -1.04
C GLY A 68 15.66 -21.15 -2.26
N TRP A 69 14.36 -21.43 -2.21
CA TRP A 69 13.43 -21.09 -3.29
C TRP A 69 13.29 -19.56 -3.46
N ILE A 70 13.16 -18.83 -2.35
CA ILE A 70 13.11 -17.35 -2.36
C ILE A 70 14.34 -16.78 -3.05
N GLU A 71 15.55 -17.15 -2.59
CA GLU A 71 16.78 -16.62 -3.19
C GLU A 71 16.88 -16.99 -4.68
N GLY A 72 16.56 -18.23 -5.04
CA GLY A 72 16.67 -18.66 -6.43
C GLY A 72 15.70 -17.94 -7.37
N THR A 73 14.47 -17.70 -6.93
CA THR A 73 13.49 -16.96 -7.73
C THR A 73 13.89 -15.48 -7.86
N LEU A 74 14.26 -14.82 -6.75
CA LEU A 74 14.68 -13.42 -6.78
C LEU A 74 15.96 -13.22 -7.61
N ASP A 75 16.95 -14.12 -7.48
CA ASP A 75 18.19 -14.09 -8.27
C ASP A 75 17.95 -14.26 -9.77
N SER A 76 16.93 -15.03 -10.15
CA SER A 76 16.62 -15.30 -11.56
C SER A 76 15.97 -14.13 -12.28
N ASP A 77 15.29 -13.27 -11.52
CA ASP A 77 14.56 -12.09 -11.96
C ASP A 77 13.69 -12.25 -13.22
N ASN A 78 13.14 -13.44 -13.45
CA ASN A 78 12.48 -13.79 -14.72
C ASN A 78 10.97 -13.48 -14.78
N GLY A 79 10.35 -13.08 -13.67
CA GLY A 79 8.93 -12.71 -13.64
C GLY A 79 7.97 -13.89 -13.89
N ARG A 80 8.42 -15.14 -13.74
CA ARG A 80 7.55 -16.31 -13.91
C ARG A 80 6.44 -16.29 -12.84
N PRO A 81 5.18 -16.59 -13.20
CA PRO A 81 4.11 -16.82 -12.23
C PRO A 81 4.49 -17.94 -11.24
N ASP A 82 4.57 -17.59 -9.97
CA ASP A 82 4.96 -18.49 -8.89
C ASP A 82 4.08 -18.27 -7.66
N GLU A 83 3.13 -19.17 -7.45
CA GLU A 83 2.20 -19.15 -6.31
C GLU A 83 2.92 -19.22 -4.96
N VAL A 84 4.07 -19.90 -4.92
CA VAL A 84 4.86 -20.05 -3.70
C VAL A 84 5.41 -18.70 -3.29
N ILE A 85 6.03 -17.98 -4.22
CA ILE A 85 6.62 -16.66 -3.94
C ILE A 85 5.55 -15.63 -3.54
N THR A 86 4.42 -15.58 -4.24
CA THR A 86 3.33 -14.67 -3.88
C THR A 86 2.73 -14.99 -2.50
N THR A 87 2.64 -16.27 -2.14
CA THR A 87 2.15 -16.68 -0.81
C THR A 87 3.16 -16.33 0.29
N LEU A 88 4.45 -16.54 0.04
CA LEU A 88 5.52 -16.25 1.00
C LEU A 88 5.65 -14.75 1.27
N MET A 89 5.37 -13.89 0.28
CA MET A 89 5.25 -12.44 0.48
C MET A 89 4.22 -12.12 1.57
N VAL A 90 3.00 -12.65 1.44
CA VAL A 90 1.91 -12.42 2.42
C VAL A 90 2.30 -12.98 3.79
N TRP A 91 2.92 -14.16 3.84
CA TRP A 91 3.38 -14.74 5.10
C TRP A 91 4.46 -13.89 5.78
N ALA A 92 5.39 -13.31 5.03
CA ALA A 92 6.40 -12.42 5.58
C ALA A 92 5.75 -11.18 6.23
N VAL A 93 4.72 -10.61 5.59
CA VAL A 93 3.94 -9.50 6.19
C VAL A 93 3.23 -9.95 7.46
N ASP A 94 2.55 -11.09 7.45
CA ASP A 94 1.85 -11.63 8.63
C ASP A 94 2.78 -11.87 9.82
N CYS A 95 4.03 -12.25 9.55
CA CYS A 95 5.06 -12.47 10.57
C CYS A 95 5.69 -11.18 11.10
N GLY A 96 5.41 -10.02 10.47
CA GLY A 96 6.07 -8.76 10.75
C GLY A 96 7.51 -8.68 10.24
N ASP A 97 7.93 -9.60 9.35
CA ASP A 97 9.24 -9.54 8.71
C ASP A 97 9.18 -8.60 7.50
N LEU A 98 9.19 -7.29 7.80
CA LEU A 98 9.03 -6.25 6.78
C LEU A 98 10.18 -6.27 5.77
N SER A 99 11.39 -6.63 6.20
CA SER A 99 12.55 -6.72 5.30
C SER A 99 12.34 -7.80 4.23
N LEU A 100 11.93 -9.00 4.64
CA LEU A 100 11.63 -10.07 3.68
C LEU A 100 10.39 -9.75 2.85
N ALA A 101 9.34 -9.22 3.46
CA ALA A 101 8.09 -8.87 2.79
C ALA A 101 8.31 -7.83 1.68
N LEU A 102 9.09 -6.78 1.95
CA LEU A 102 9.40 -5.75 0.96
C LEU A 102 10.31 -6.28 -0.15
N ARG A 103 11.28 -7.15 0.19
CA ARG A 103 12.18 -7.74 -0.80
C ARG A 103 11.44 -8.65 -1.79
N ILE A 104 10.53 -9.49 -1.29
CA ILE A 104 9.68 -10.31 -2.16
C ILE A 104 8.65 -9.42 -2.87
N GLY A 105 8.07 -8.46 -2.15
CA GLY A 105 7.05 -7.55 -2.66
C GLY A 105 7.52 -6.70 -3.83
N GLU A 106 8.75 -6.19 -3.80
CA GLU A 106 9.37 -5.47 -4.91
C GLU A 106 9.38 -6.32 -6.19
N TYR A 107 9.81 -7.58 -6.10
CA TYR A 107 9.80 -8.51 -7.22
C TYR A 107 8.38 -8.79 -7.72
N VAL A 108 7.46 -9.12 -6.81
CA VAL A 108 6.07 -9.45 -7.15
C VAL A 108 5.36 -8.28 -7.83
N VAL A 109 5.54 -7.06 -7.32
CA VAL A 109 4.93 -5.84 -7.89
C VAL A 109 5.57 -5.49 -9.23
N ARG A 110 6.90 -5.48 -9.33
CA ARG A 110 7.62 -5.13 -10.57
C ARG A 110 7.29 -6.06 -11.74
N HIS A 111 7.11 -7.35 -11.47
CA HIS A 111 6.71 -8.35 -12.47
C HIS A 111 5.20 -8.54 -12.61
N ASN A 112 4.40 -7.76 -11.88
CA ASN A 112 2.94 -7.81 -11.90
C ASN A 112 2.39 -9.25 -11.67
N LEU A 113 2.95 -9.95 -10.70
CA LEU A 113 2.57 -11.34 -10.42
C LEU A 113 1.21 -11.39 -9.72
N SER A 114 0.33 -12.25 -10.22
CA SER A 114 -1.00 -12.45 -9.66
C SER A 114 -0.94 -13.13 -8.30
N LEU A 115 -1.57 -12.50 -7.30
CA LEU A 115 -1.82 -13.13 -6.01
C LEU A 115 -2.91 -14.21 -6.13
N SER A 116 -2.67 -15.39 -5.58
CA SER A 116 -3.70 -16.41 -5.45
C SER A 116 -4.75 -15.99 -4.41
N ASP A 117 -6.03 -16.28 -4.70
CA ASP A 117 -7.15 -16.12 -3.74
C ASP A 117 -7.40 -14.71 -3.19
N ASN A 118 -7.06 -13.66 -3.94
CA ASN A 118 -7.10 -12.29 -3.44
C ASN A 118 -8.34 -11.46 -3.84
N PHE A 119 -9.41 -12.13 -4.28
CA PHE A 119 -10.68 -11.49 -4.68
C PHE A 119 -10.52 -10.32 -5.68
N GLY A 120 -9.52 -10.40 -6.55
CA GLY A 120 -9.26 -9.41 -7.60
C GLY A 120 -8.44 -8.18 -7.17
N ARG A 121 -7.91 -8.14 -5.94
CA ARG A 121 -6.94 -7.10 -5.52
C ARG A 121 -5.56 -7.42 -6.11
N ASP A 122 -4.85 -6.38 -6.55
CA ASP A 122 -3.48 -6.51 -7.06
C ASP A 122 -2.44 -6.62 -5.91
N ALA A 123 -1.19 -6.91 -6.27
CA ALA A 123 -0.10 -7.10 -5.33
C ALA A 123 0.31 -5.83 -4.58
N ALA A 124 0.34 -4.68 -5.25
CA ALA A 124 0.73 -3.41 -4.65
C ALA A 124 -0.30 -2.98 -3.58
N THR A 125 -1.58 -3.15 -3.88
CA THR A 125 -2.71 -2.91 -2.99
C THR A 125 -2.59 -3.78 -1.73
N VAL A 126 -2.40 -5.10 -1.88
CA VAL A 126 -2.27 -5.99 -0.71
C VAL A 126 -1.04 -5.71 0.11
N LEU A 127 0.12 -5.57 -0.52
CA LEU A 127 1.36 -5.27 0.18
C LEU A 127 1.23 -3.98 1.00
N THR A 128 0.61 -2.95 0.41
CA THR A 128 0.39 -1.67 1.07
C THR A 128 -0.57 -1.79 2.25
N GLU A 129 -1.72 -2.42 2.07
CA GLU A 129 -2.71 -2.56 3.14
C GLU A 129 -2.18 -3.40 4.30
N GLU A 130 -1.59 -4.56 4.02
CA GLU A 130 -1.15 -5.49 5.06
C GLU A 130 0.04 -4.93 5.86
N ILE A 131 0.90 -4.09 5.27
CA ILE A 131 1.96 -3.37 6.00
C ILE A 131 1.40 -2.17 6.79
N CYS A 132 0.47 -1.40 6.22
CA CYS A 132 -0.03 -0.18 6.86
C CYS A 132 -1.05 -0.45 7.98
N ASN A 133 -1.93 -1.44 7.82
CA ASN A 133 -3.05 -1.67 8.74
C ASN A 133 -2.60 -1.95 10.19
N PRO A 134 -1.58 -2.81 10.46
CA PRO A 134 -1.10 -3.05 11.82
C PRO A 134 -0.53 -1.80 12.47
N LEU A 135 0.27 -1.01 11.74
CA LEU A 135 0.82 0.25 12.23
C LEU A 135 -0.27 1.26 12.55
N LEU A 136 -1.24 1.44 11.64
CA LEU A 136 -2.35 2.39 11.85
C LEU A 136 -3.24 1.96 13.02
N THR A 137 -3.41 0.65 13.21
CA THR A 137 -4.09 0.10 14.39
C THR A 137 -3.33 0.48 15.67
N LEU A 138 -2.02 0.19 15.72
CA LEU A 138 -1.17 0.53 16.87
C LEU A 138 -1.18 2.02 17.18
N ALA A 139 -1.02 2.86 16.15
CA ALA A 139 -1.03 4.32 16.27
C ALA A 139 -2.35 4.85 16.86
N GLY A 140 -3.47 4.19 16.56
CA GLY A 140 -4.80 4.53 17.06
C GLY A 140 -5.10 4.00 18.46
N THR A 141 -4.51 2.87 18.85
CA THR A 141 -4.68 2.29 20.20
C THR A 141 -3.73 2.89 21.23
N ASP A 142 -2.55 3.33 20.79
CA ASP A 142 -1.52 3.91 21.63
C ASP A 142 -0.96 5.18 20.95
N PRO A 143 -1.38 6.38 21.39
CA PRO A 143 -0.88 7.65 20.87
C PRO A 143 0.62 7.88 21.08
N ASP A 144 1.22 7.21 22.07
CA ASP A 144 2.62 7.39 22.48
C ASP A 144 3.54 6.27 21.97
N ALA A 145 2.99 5.22 21.33
CA ALA A 145 3.79 4.15 20.75
C ALA A 145 4.87 4.69 19.81
N ASP A 146 6.09 4.19 19.98
CA ASP A 146 7.19 4.45 19.06
C ASP A 146 6.98 3.68 17.75
N LEU A 147 6.84 4.42 16.66
CA LEU A 147 6.62 3.90 15.31
C LEU A 147 7.82 4.18 14.39
N SER A 148 8.93 4.70 14.94
CA SER A 148 10.11 5.09 14.18
C SER A 148 10.73 3.94 13.38
N ALA A 149 10.63 2.71 13.90
CA ALA A 149 11.08 1.48 13.23
C ALA A 149 10.40 1.25 11.86
N TYR A 150 9.23 1.86 11.61
CA TYR A 150 8.50 1.72 10.34
C TYR A 150 8.85 2.79 9.31
N ILE A 151 9.64 3.82 9.65
CA ILE A 151 9.99 4.91 8.73
C ILE A 151 10.65 4.35 7.46
N ALA A 152 11.74 3.60 7.62
CA ALA A 152 12.48 3.04 6.49
C ALA A 152 11.64 2.02 5.69
N PRO A 153 10.98 1.01 6.31
CA PRO A 153 10.09 0.10 5.58
C PRO A 153 8.98 0.79 4.78
N LEU A 154 8.34 1.84 5.32
CA LEU A 154 7.27 2.55 4.62
C LEU A 154 7.80 3.44 3.48
N ASP A 155 9.03 3.95 3.58
CA ASP A 155 9.65 4.66 2.46
C ASP A 155 10.08 3.71 1.34
N THR A 156 10.61 2.54 1.68
CA THR A 156 10.84 1.46 0.70
C THR A 156 9.53 1.06 0.03
N LEU A 157 8.46 0.84 0.80
CA LEU A 157 7.14 0.53 0.28
C LEU A 157 6.66 1.61 -0.70
N GLN A 158 6.77 2.89 -0.32
CA GLN A 158 6.41 4.01 -1.20
C GLN A 158 7.19 3.95 -2.51
N GLY A 159 8.49 3.63 -2.48
CA GLY A 159 9.31 3.47 -3.68
C GLY A 159 8.81 2.34 -4.59
N ILE A 160 8.43 1.20 -4.00
CA ILE A 160 7.90 0.04 -4.74
C ILE A 160 6.58 0.37 -5.44
N VAL A 161 5.69 1.10 -4.77
CA VAL A 161 4.29 1.29 -5.24
C VAL A 161 4.00 2.65 -5.86
N ASN A 162 5.02 3.51 -6.04
CA ASN A 162 4.83 4.92 -6.41
C ASN A 162 4.04 5.10 -7.71
N ASP A 163 4.32 4.24 -8.70
CA ASP A 163 3.74 4.31 -10.04
C ASP A 163 2.66 3.23 -10.27
N CYS A 164 2.24 2.54 -9.21
CA CYS A 164 1.20 1.52 -9.27
C CYS A 164 -0.18 2.16 -9.15
N ASP A 165 -1.13 1.68 -9.96
CA ASP A 165 -2.54 2.00 -9.77
C ASP A 165 -3.06 1.31 -8.51
N MET A 166 -3.71 2.07 -7.63
CA MET A 166 -4.27 1.58 -6.37
C MET A 166 -5.47 2.44 -5.99
N PRO A 167 -6.48 1.88 -5.29
CA PRO A 167 -7.59 2.66 -4.75
C PRO A 167 -7.10 3.83 -3.89
N ASP A 168 -7.74 4.98 -4.02
CA ASP A 168 -7.37 6.20 -3.27
C ASP A 168 -7.41 5.99 -1.76
N GLU A 169 -8.29 5.11 -1.24
CA GLU A 169 -8.30 4.79 0.18
C GLU A 169 -7.02 4.08 0.63
N VAL A 170 -6.42 3.24 -0.22
CA VAL A 170 -5.17 2.51 0.07
C VAL A 170 -3.97 3.45 0.00
N ARG A 171 -3.94 4.32 -1.02
CA ARG A 171 -2.92 5.40 -1.13
C ARG A 171 -2.98 6.35 0.07
N ALA A 172 -4.18 6.70 0.53
CA ALA A 172 -4.38 7.51 1.73
C ALA A 172 -3.87 6.81 3.00
N LYS A 173 -4.06 5.49 3.13
CA LYS A 173 -3.50 4.69 4.25
C LYS A 173 -1.98 4.76 4.28
N LEU A 174 -1.31 4.61 3.14
CA LEU A 174 0.15 4.71 3.06
C LEU A 174 0.65 6.10 3.49
N CYS A 175 0.03 7.16 2.98
CA CYS A 175 0.36 8.54 3.38
C CYS A 175 0.19 8.74 4.89
N LYS A 176 -0.92 8.26 5.45
CA LYS A 176 -1.21 8.33 6.89
C LYS A 176 -0.21 7.53 7.71
N ALA A 177 0.13 6.31 7.30
CA ALA A 177 1.10 5.45 7.98
C ALA A 177 2.49 6.09 8.00
N ARG A 178 2.93 6.64 6.86
CA ARG A 178 4.21 7.36 6.73
C ARG A 178 4.27 8.57 7.65
N ALA A 179 3.20 9.36 7.74
CA ALA A 179 3.13 10.48 8.67
C ALA A 179 3.18 10.02 10.14
N PHE A 180 2.43 8.97 10.50
CA PHE A 180 2.39 8.46 11.87
C PHE A 180 3.69 7.82 12.33
N SER A 181 4.42 7.13 11.44
CA SER A 181 5.76 6.59 11.75
C SER A 181 6.75 7.67 12.20
N ARG A 182 6.52 8.92 11.81
CA ARG A 182 7.37 10.08 12.06
C ARG A 182 6.89 10.97 13.21
N ARG A 183 5.80 10.62 13.89
CA ARG A 183 5.14 11.51 14.88
C ARG A 183 6.01 11.89 16.08
N ALA A 184 7.01 11.06 16.42
CA ALA A 184 7.95 11.32 17.51
C ALA A 184 9.10 12.28 17.12
N LEU A 185 9.32 12.51 15.82
CA LEU A 185 10.36 13.39 15.32
C LEU A 185 9.88 14.84 15.35
N THR A 186 10.64 15.69 16.02
CA THR A 186 10.27 17.09 16.30
C THR A 186 10.96 18.10 15.38
N ASP A 187 11.83 17.65 14.48
CA ASP A 187 12.49 18.54 13.55
C ASP A 187 11.48 19.15 12.55
N PRO A 188 11.61 20.45 12.22
CA PRO A 188 10.64 21.15 11.38
C PRO A 188 10.43 20.51 10.00
N GLN A 189 11.48 19.96 9.40
CA GLN A 189 11.42 19.34 8.07
C GLN A 189 10.54 18.09 8.08
N THR A 190 10.75 17.20 9.05
CA THR A 190 9.94 15.99 9.23
C THR A 190 8.50 16.31 9.61
N GLN A 191 8.27 17.34 10.44
CA GLN A 191 6.92 17.80 10.75
C GLN A 191 6.20 18.38 9.53
N ALA A 192 6.91 19.15 8.68
CA ALA A 192 6.37 19.68 7.43
C ALA A 192 6.03 18.54 6.43
N LEU A 193 6.90 17.55 6.29
CA LEU A 193 6.66 16.36 5.50
C LEU A 193 5.43 15.58 6.01
N SER A 194 5.35 15.34 7.32
CA SER A 194 4.21 14.66 7.94
C SER A 194 2.91 15.41 7.70
N LEU A 195 2.92 16.74 7.81
CA LEU A 195 1.76 17.57 7.50
C LEU A 195 1.36 17.48 6.02
N LYS A 196 2.31 17.47 5.09
CA LYS A 196 2.06 17.27 3.66
C LYS A 196 1.37 15.93 3.42
N LEU A 197 1.92 14.84 3.97
CA LEU A 197 1.38 13.48 3.85
C LEU A 197 -0.04 13.37 4.41
N LEU A 198 -0.32 13.96 5.58
CA LEU A 198 -1.68 13.92 6.15
C LEU A 198 -2.69 14.71 5.30
N ARG A 199 -2.28 15.84 4.71
CA ARG A 199 -3.14 16.60 3.79
C ARG A 199 -3.43 15.81 2.52
N GLU A 200 -2.42 15.14 1.97
CA GLU A 200 -2.58 14.24 0.82
C GLU A 200 -3.53 13.07 1.16
N ALA A 201 -3.36 12.44 2.33
CA ALA A 201 -4.27 11.40 2.80
C ALA A 201 -5.71 11.90 2.92
N MET A 202 -5.93 13.13 3.42
CA MET A 202 -7.26 13.75 3.53
C MET A 202 -7.85 14.10 2.15
N HIS A 203 -7.01 14.50 1.19
CA HIS A 203 -7.45 14.81 -0.17
C HIS A 203 -7.91 13.55 -0.89
N LEU A 204 -7.14 12.46 -0.80
CA LEU A 204 -7.47 11.16 -1.39
C LEU A 204 -8.67 10.50 -0.69
N ASN A 205 -8.74 10.60 0.63
CA ASN A 205 -9.83 10.04 1.41
C ASN A 205 -10.29 11.02 2.50
N PRO A 206 -11.42 11.74 2.29
CA PRO A 206 -11.99 12.65 3.30
C PRO A 206 -12.33 11.98 4.64
N ASN A 207 -12.49 10.65 4.65
CA ASN A 207 -12.76 9.84 5.84
C ASN A 207 -11.49 9.24 6.46
N ALA A 208 -10.29 9.65 6.04
CA ALA A 208 -9.01 9.17 6.59
C ALA A 208 -8.83 9.48 8.09
N GLY A 209 -9.61 10.40 8.66
CA GLY A 209 -9.65 10.67 10.09
C GLY A 209 -8.43 11.43 10.63
N VAL A 210 -7.76 12.23 9.80
CA VAL A 210 -6.51 12.95 10.16
C VAL A 210 -6.68 14.45 10.43
N LYS A 211 -7.92 14.94 10.60
CA LYS A 211 -8.22 16.37 10.76
C LYS A 211 -7.57 16.99 12.00
N ARG A 212 -7.51 16.23 13.10
CA ARG A 212 -6.96 16.71 14.38
C ARG A 212 -5.45 16.84 14.29
N GLU A 213 -4.80 15.85 13.67
CA GLU A 213 -3.37 15.74 13.49
C GLU A 213 -2.85 16.84 12.56
N ILE A 214 -3.57 17.12 11.46
CA ILE A 214 -3.31 18.27 10.58
C ILE A 214 -3.37 19.58 11.38
N ALA A 215 -4.39 19.77 12.21
CA ALA A 215 -4.55 21.00 12.99
C ALA A 215 -3.42 21.15 14.04
N THR A 216 -3.05 20.06 14.72
CA THR A 216 -1.96 20.04 15.70
C THR A 216 -0.61 20.37 15.05
N LEU A 217 -0.24 19.68 13.97
CA LEU A 217 1.03 19.93 13.27
C LEU A 217 1.09 21.32 12.63
N THR A 218 -0.03 21.80 12.08
CA THR A 218 -0.09 23.18 11.54
C THR A 218 0.18 24.22 12.62
N ARG A 219 -0.30 24.02 13.85
CA ARG A 219 -0.03 24.91 14.99
C ARG A 219 1.41 24.81 15.48
N ALA A 220 1.95 23.60 15.56
CA ALA A 220 3.34 23.36 15.98
C ALA A 220 4.33 24.09 15.05
N LEU A 221 4.15 23.95 13.72
CA LEU A 221 5.00 24.60 12.72
C LEU A 221 4.86 26.13 12.71
N LYS A 222 3.69 26.69 13.06
CA LYS A 222 3.52 28.15 13.21
C LYS A 222 4.18 28.73 14.46
N LYS A 223 4.39 27.91 15.50
CA LYS A 223 5.00 28.33 16.76
C LYS A 223 6.53 28.34 16.68
N LEU A 224 7.12 27.64 15.71
CA LEU A 224 8.55 27.73 15.46
C LEU A 224 8.88 29.16 14.99
N PRO A 225 9.86 29.84 15.60
CA PRO A 225 10.30 31.14 15.11
C PRO A 225 10.79 31.00 13.66
N PRO A 226 10.60 32.02 12.81
CA PRO A 226 11.21 32.03 11.49
C PRO A 226 12.73 31.91 11.65
N GLU A 227 13.36 31.01 10.88
CA GLU A 227 14.80 31.00 10.70
C GLU A 227 15.26 32.42 10.31
N PRO A 228 16.29 32.99 10.95
CA PRO A 228 16.82 34.29 10.57
C PRO A 228 17.63 34.11 9.28
N GLY A 229 16.98 34.28 8.13
CA GLY A 229 17.63 34.08 6.85
C GLY A 229 16.73 34.24 5.64
N ASP A 230 15.99 35.35 5.55
CA ASP A 230 15.76 36.04 4.28
C ASP A 230 15.16 37.44 4.54
N GLU A 231 15.98 38.34 5.12
CA GLU A 231 15.75 39.78 5.01
C GLU A 231 16.69 40.37 3.96
N ALA A 232 16.25 40.32 2.70
CA ALA A 232 16.57 41.26 1.63
C ALA A 232 15.48 41.05 0.57
N THR A 233 14.57 41.96 0.27
CA THR A 233 14.79 43.39 0.01
C THR A 233 13.41 44.06 0.07
N THR A 234 13.23 45.00 0.99
CA THR A 234 12.26 46.07 0.79
C THR A 234 12.82 46.99 -0.29
N THR A 235 12.09 47.14 -1.39
CA THR A 235 12.25 48.31 -2.25
C THR A 235 10.88 48.92 -2.39
N ASP A 236 10.70 50.02 -1.65
CA ASP A 236 9.66 51.00 -1.87
C ASP A 236 9.67 51.44 -3.33
N GLN A 237 8.52 51.32 -4.01
CA GLN A 237 8.13 52.22 -5.08
C GLN A 237 6.65 52.52 -4.94
N ASP A 238 6.37 53.62 -4.23
CA ASP A 238 5.12 54.35 -4.32
C ASP A 238 5.31 55.50 -5.32
N ALA A 239 4.48 55.51 -6.37
CA ALA A 239 4.10 56.71 -7.13
C ALA A 239 2.82 56.44 -7.96
N ALA A 240 1.66 56.70 -7.34
CA ALA A 240 0.58 57.61 -7.78
C ALA A 240 0.57 58.06 -9.27
N LEU A 241 -0.52 58.26 -10.03
CA LEU A 241 -2.01 58.29 -9.97
C LEU A 241 -2.45 58.20 -11.48
N GLU A 242 -3.65 57.79 -11.90
CA GLU A 242 -4.88 58.60 -11.93
C GLU A 242 -6.09 57.80 -12.46
N ASP A 243 -7.25 58.35 -12.06
CA ASP A 243 -8.66 58.00 -12.21
C ASP A 243 -9.19 58.04 -13.67
N THR A 244 -10.03 57.07 -14.05
CA THR A 244 -11.23 57.36 -14.88
C THR A 244 -12.34 56.36 -14.57
N ARG A 245 -13.47 56.91 -14.09
CA ARG A 245 -14.77 56.25 -13.92
C ARG A 245 -15.55 56.14 -15.24
N ASP A 246 -16.62 55.35 -15.15
CA ASP A 246 -17.85 55.33 -15.95
C ASP A 246 -17.84 54.55 -17.28
N ASN A 247 -18.45 53.35 -17.28
CA ASN A 247 -19.85 53.19 -17.70
C ASN A 247 -20.28 51.70 -17.74
N ALA A 248 -21.40 51.40 -17.08
CA ALA A 248 -22.36 50.34 -17.42
C ALA A 248 -23.73 51.03 -17.44
N PRO A 249 -24.80 50.56 -18.14
CA PRO A 249 -25.07 49.15 -18.46
C PRO A 249 -25.72 48.90 -19.85
N THR A 250 -25.73 47.65 -20.35
CA THR A 250 -26.82 47.22 -21.25
C THR A 250 -27.10 45.72 -21.15
N LYS A 251 -28.38 45.43 -21.35
CA LYS A 251 -29.16 44.24 -21.00
C LYS A 251 -28.89 43.01 -21.89
N ALA A 252 -29.27 41.86 -21.32
CA ALA A 252 -29.29 40.50 -21.86
C ALA A 252 -30.10 40.32 -23.17
N PRO A 253 -30.03 39.12 -23.77
CA PRO A 253 -31.11 38.19 -23.46
C PRO A 253 -30.68 36.75 -23.13
N THR A 254 -31.51 36.18 -22.26
CA THR A 254 -31.67 34.78 -21.88
C THR A 254 -32.02 33.84 -23.03
N CYS A 255 -31.49 32.61 -23.01
CA CYS A 255 -32.23 31.44 -23.48
C CYS A 255 -32.41 30.45 -22.31
N LYS A 256 -33.65 30.41 -21.81
CA LYS A 256 -34.19 29.35 -20.97
C LYS A 256 -34.66 28.22 -21.91
N ALA A 257 -34.34 26.97 -21.59
CA ALA A 257 -35.14 25.83 -22.01
C ALA A 257 -35.60 25.08 -20.76
N ALA A 258 -36.92 25.00 -20.60
CA ALA A 258 -37.61 24.44 -19.46
C ALA A 258 -37.94 22.95 -19.70
N THR A 259 -37.73 22.15 -18.64
CA THR A 259 -38.55 21.03 -18.13
C THR A 259 -39.31 20.09 -19.08
N ARG A 260 -39.14 18.77 -18.86
CA ARG A 260 -40.26 17.89 -18.48
C ARG A 260 -39.82 16.54 -17.88
N LYS A 261 -40.22 16.29 -16.62
CA LYS A 261 -40.51 14.97 -16.06
C LYS A 261 -41.84 14.45 -16.65
N PRO A 262 -42.08 13.14 -16.61
CA PRO A 262 -43.36 12.66 -16.11
C PRO A 262 -43.20 11.75 -14.89
N ALA A 263 -44.27 11.71 -14.11
CA ALA A 263 -44.40 11.06 -12.83
C ALA A 263 -44.95 9.62 -12.96
N THR A 264 -44.63 8.82 -11.93
CA THR A 264 -45.48 7.80 -11.26
C THR A 264 -46.29 6.79 -12.09
N GLY A 265 -45.98 5.51 -11.87
CA GLY A 265 -46.91 4.40 -12.03
C GLY A 265 -46.56 3.24 -11.08
N LYS A 266 -47.24 3.17 -9.93
CA LYS A 266 -47.29 1.97 -9.09
C LYS A 266 -48.10 0.90 -9.83
N ALA A 267 -47.59 -0.32 -9.94
CA ALA A 267 -48.40 -1.51 -10.13
C ALA A 267 -47.89 -2.63 -9.21
N LYS A 268 -48.62 -2.79 -8.11
CA LYS A 268 -48.64 -3.98 -7.26
C LYS A 268 -49.53 -5.01 -7.98
N THR A 269 -49.21 -6.31 -7.91
CA THR A 269 -50.13 -7.41 -7.52
C THR A 269 -49.77 -8.78 -8.17
N THR A 270 -49.67 -9.78 -7.27
CA THR A 270 -49.90 -11.25 -7.38
C THR A 270 -48.99 -12.20 -8.15
N ARG A 271 -48.18 -12.95 -7.38
CA ARG A 271 -48.41 -14.36 -6.97
C ARG A 271 -48.90 -15.34 -8.05
N ARG A 272 -48.05 -16.33 -8.40
CA ARG A 272 -48.47 -17.74 -8.50
C ARG A 272 -47.29 -18.71 -8.42
N ALA A 273 -47.49 -19.74 -7.59
CA ALA A 273 -46.63 -20.90 -7.41
C ALA A 273 -46.94 -22.02 -8.43
N ALA A 274 -45.92 -22.81 -8.81
CA ALA A 274 -45.96 -24.25 -9.16
C ALA A 274 -44.50 -24.67 -9.48
N LYS A 275 -43.81 -25.45 -8.66
CA LYS A 275 -43.85 -26.93 -8.54
C LYS A 275 -43.47 -27.65 -9.85
N LYS A 276 -42.19 -28.04 -9.98
CA LYS A 276 -41.73 -29.41 -10.24
C LYS A 276 -40.25 -29.51 -9.89
#